data_AF-A0A2D3W4W3-F1
#
_entry.id   AF-A0A2D3W4W3-F1
#
_cell.length_a   1.000
_cell.length_b   1.000
_cell.length_c   1.000
_cell.angle_alpha   90.00
_cell.angle_beta   90.00
_cell.angle_gamma   90.00
#
_symmetry.space_group_name_H-M   'P 1'
#
loop_
_entity.id
_entity.type
_entity.pdbx_description
1 polymer ?
#
loop_
_entity_poly.entity_id
_entity_poly.type
_entity_poly.pdbx_seq_one_letter_code
_entity_poly.pdbx_strand_id
1 'polypeptide(L)' 'MKKASDANDTMAQYNLGFMYLYGYGTDKDTQKAVELFTLSAKGGNDNAKKALQDLIDKGIK' A
#
# COMPACT_ATOMS: atom_id res chain seq x y z
N MET A 1 -21.71 -7.76 -9.31
CA MET A 1 -20.83 -8.37 -8.29
C MET A 1 -19.41 -7.82 -8.40
N LYS A 2 -19.17 -6.55 -8.01
CA LYS A 2 -17.85 -5.90 -8.20
C LYS A 2 -17.24 -5.28 -6.94
N LYS A 3 -17.93 -5.33 -5.79
CA LYS A 3 -17.48 -4.67 -4.55
C LYS A 3 -16.59 -5.53 -3.65
N ALA A 4 -16.59 -6.86 -3.81
CA ALA A 4 -15.86 -7.76 -2.91
C ALA A 4 -14.46 -8.15 -3.44
N SER A 5 -14.31 -8.36 -4.75
CA SER A 5 -12.99 -8.68 -5.35
C SER A 5 -12.00 -7.52 -5.20
N ASP A 6 -12.44 -6.29 -5.46
CA ASP A 6 -11.58 -5.11 -5.40
C ASP A 6 -11.13 -4.82 -3.94
N ALA A 7 -11.96 -5.14 -2.95
CA ALA A 7 -11.61 -4.99 -1.53
C ALA A 7 -10.51 -5.99 -1.10
N ASN A 8 -10.57 -7.23 -1.58
CA ASN A 8 -9.54 -8.23 -1.31
C ASN A 8 -8.22 -7.88 -2.00
N ASP A 9 -8.27 -7.40 -3.24
CA ASP A 9 -7.08 -7.01 -3.99
C ASP A 9 -6.41 -5.78 -3.35
N THR A 10 -7.19 -4.75 -3.02
CA THR A 10 -6.62 -3.56 -2.37
C THR A 10 -6.04 -3.84 -0.99
N MET A 11 -6.64 -4.72 -0.18
CA MET A 11 -6.07 -5.09 1.11
C MET A 11 -4.76 -5.90 0.95
N ALA A 12 -4.70 -6.79 -0.05
CA ALA A 12 -3.48 -7.52 -0.37
C ALA A 12 -2.36 -6.58 -0.84
N GLN A 13 -2.67 -5.62 -1.71
CA GLN A 13 -1.75 -4.58 -2.17
C GLN A 13 -1.23 -3.73 -0.99
N TYR A 14 -2.11 -3.35 -0.06
CA TYR A 14 -1.73 -2.63 1.15
C TYR A 14 -0.75 -3.46 2.01
N ASN A 15 -1.07 -4.73 2.27
CA ASN A 15 -0.21 -5.58 3.10
C ASN A 15 1.15 -5.80 2.43
N LEU A 16 1.18 -6.00 1.12
CA LEU A 16 2.44 -6.16 0.37
C LEU A 16 3.26 -4.85 0.40
N GLY A 17 2.62 -3.70 0.29
CA GLY A 17 3.27 -2.40 0.47
C GLY A 17 3.89 -2.26 1.86
N PHE A 18 3.20 -2.72 2.90
CA PHE A 18 3.73 -2.78 4.26
C PHE A 18 4.93 -3.74 4.37
N MET A 19 4.87 -4.90 3.73
CA MET A 19 6.00 -5.85 3.72
C MET A 19 7.24 -5.23 3.08
N TYR A 20 7.10 -4.55 1.94
CA TYR A 20 8.21 -3.84 1.30
C TYR A 20 8.70 -2.63 2.12
N LEU A 21 7.81 -1.91 2.81
CA LEU A 21 8.19 -0.75 3.63
C LEU A 21 9.09 -1.16 4.81
N TYR A 22 8.83 -2.31 5.43
CA TYR A 22 9.54 -2.80 6.61
C TYR A 22 10.54 -3.93 6.34
N GLY A 23 10.53 -4.51 5.13
CA GLY A 23 11.36 -5.65 4.79
C GLY A 23 10.89 -6.98 5.41
N TYR A 24 9.58 -7.18 5.56
CA TYR A 24 9.05 -8.43 6.12
C TYR A 24 9.00 -9.52 5.06
N GLY A 25 9.91 -10.50 5.14
CA GLY A 25 9.98 -11.61 4.18
C GLY A 25 10.37 -11.19 2.75
N THR A 26 10.80 -9.94 2.58
CA THR A 26 11.30 -9.34 1.34
C THR A 26 12.35 -8.30 1.72
N ASP A 27 13.21 -7.92 0.77
CA ASP A 27 14.06 -6.75 0.96
C ASP A 27 13.21 -5.48 1.09
N LYS A 28 13.70 -4.55 1.93
CA LYS A 28 13.06 -3.25 2.10
C LYS A 28 13.15 -2.46 0.80
N ASP A 29 11.99 -2.07 0.28
CA ASP A 29 11.85 -1.31 -0.95
C ASP A 29 10.73 -0.27 -0.78
N THR A 30 11.13 0.95 -0.41
CA THR A 30 10.18 2.03 -0.15
C THR A 30 9.48 2.50 -1.43
N GLN A 31 10.13 2.39 -2.60
CA GLN A 31 9.51 2.77 -3.87
C GLN A 31 8.38 1.81 -4.22
N LYS A 32 8.61 0.50 -4.13
CA LYS A 32 7.55 -0.50 -4.31
C LYS A 32 6.43 -0.35 -3.28
N ALA A 33 6.77 0.00 -2.03
CA ALA A 33 5.76 0.26 -1.01
C ALA A 33 4.83 1.42 -1.43
N VAL A 34 5.39 2.54 -1.89
CA VAL A 34 4.62 3.70 -2.38
C VAL A 34 3.75 3.32 -3.59
N GLU A 35 4.27 2.55 -4.54
CA GLU A 35 3.51 2.09 -5.71
C GLU A 35 2.30 1.23 -5.32
N LEU A 36 2.51 0.26 -4.42
CA LEU A 36 1.47 -0.65 -3.95
C LEU A 36 0.41 0.06 -3.12
N PHE A 37 0.81 0.99 -2.24
CA PHE A 37 -0.14 1.82 -1.52
C PHE A 37 -0.91 2.73 -2.48
N THR A 38 -0.28 3.27 -3.53
CA THR A 38 -0.96 4.08 -4.56
C THR A 38 -2.02 3.28 -5.29
N LEU A 39 -1.71 2.04 -5.68
CA LEU A 39 -2.66 1.15 -6.35
C LEU A 39 -3.84 0.82 -5.42
N SER A 40 -3.54 0.47 -4.18
CA SER A 40 -4.54 0.14 -3.16
C SER A 40 -5.45 1.33 -2.84
N ALA A 41 -4.88 2.53 -2.70
CA ALA A 41 -5.61 3.78 -2.49
C ALA A 41 -6.53 4.11 -3.67
N LYS A 42 -6.08 3.90 -4.91
CA LYS A 42 -6.89 4.08 -6.13
C LYS A 42 -8.07 3.12 -6.18
N GLY A 43 -7.93 1.90 -5.66
CA GLY A 43 -9.01 0.94 -5.51
C GLY A 43 -9.97 1.22 -4.34
N GLY A 44 -9.78 2.32 -3.60
CA GLY A 44 -10.67 2.76 -2.54
C GLY A 44 -10.28 2.32 -1.12
N ASN A 45 -9.06 1.81 -0.91
CA ASN A 45 -8.59 1.46 0.42
C ASN A 45 -8.10 2.69 1.20
N ASP A 46 -8.85 3.05 2.25
CA ASP A 46 -8.53 4.23 3.06
C ASP A 46 -7.31 4.03 3.97
N ASN A 47 -6.95 2.80 4.33
CA ASN A 47 -5.72 2.52 5.07
C ASN A 47 -4.49 2.79 4.19
N ALA A 48 -4.56 2.43 2.91
CA ALA A 48 -3.49 2.74 1.95
C ALA A 48 -3.34 4.24 1.71
N LYS A 49 -4.45 5.00 1.65
CA LYS A 49 -4.40 6.47 1.58
C LYS A 49 -3.68 7.08 2.78
N LYS A 50 -4.01 6.61 4.00
CA LYS A 50 -3.33 7.06 5.23
C LYS A 50 -1.85 6.70 5.22
N ALA A 51 -1.51 5.47 4.83
CA ALA A 51 -0.12 5.04 4.74
C ALA A 51 0.69 5.89 3.74
N LEU A 52 0.12 6.24 2.58
CA LEU A 52 0.76 7.17 1.64
C LEU A 52 0.99 8.54 2.25
N GLN A 53 -0.01 9.08 2.95
CA GLN A 53 0.12 10.38 3.61
C GLN A 53 1.23 10.34 4.65
N ASP A 54 1.27 9.30 5.50
CA ASP A 54 2.33 9.12 6.49
C ASP A 54 3.72 9.01 5.84
N LEU A 55 3.83 8.38 4.67
CA LEU A 55 5.10 8.29 3.93
C LEU A 55 5.54 9.65 3.38
N ILE A 56 4.61 10.41 2.81
CA ILE A 56 4.83 11.77 2.32
C ILE A 56 5.27 12.68 3.46
N ASP A 57 4.58 12.61 4.61
CA ASP A 57 4.88 13.41 5.80
C ASP A 57 6.26 13.06 6.39
N LYS A 58 6.69 11.80 6.26
CA LYS A 58 8.04 11.34 6.63
C LYS A 58 9.11 11.66 5.58
N GLY A 59 8.74 12.27 4.46
CA GLY A 59 9.66 12.61 3.36
C GLY A 59 10.12 11.41 2.54
N ILE A 60 9.45 10.27 2.65
CA ILE A 60 9.74 9.05 1.89
C ILE A 60 9.00 9.15 0.55
N LYS A 61 9.75 9.28 -0.54
CA LYS A 61 9.25 9.43 -1.92
C LYS A 61 9.71 8.28 -2.80
#